data_AF-A0A442KDQ2-F1
#
_entry.id   AF-A0A442KDQ2-F1
#
_cell.length_a   1.000
_cell.length_b   1.000
_cell.length_c   1.000
_cell.angle_alpha   90.00
_cell.angle_beta   90.00
_cell.angle_gamma   90.00
#
_symmetry.space_group_name_H-M   'P 1'
#
loop_
_entity.id
_entity.type
_entity.pdbx_description
1 polymer ?
#
loop_
_entity_poly.entity_id
_entity_poly.type
_entity_poly.pdbx_seq_one_letter_code
_entity_poly.pdbx_strand_id
1 'polypeptide(L)'
;MAIDSPFKEAVLVGTIVRAFHADGGQPLGNFRLQKAVYFARRSMGERALEQQYLRKAAGPYNPSMRYSGGVKIALEKNWIVPATDKYGPGHAPGAAISDAKEWIEKYQFAQAAAWVRDKFKFKQNDVWELLATVDYAMLALEHQGDMPTPANVFEYIRNDVEWRPKIEKLHLSEAAIQNAMAELQSLFVDVGATDAWNSEGTNGAWDGRRSSGETY
;
A
#
# COMPACT_ATOMS: atom_id res chain seq x y z
N MET A 1 -0.94 -10.70 -6.23
CA MET A 1 -2.35 -11.19 -6.15
C MET A 1 -3.28 -9.99 -6.27
N ALA A 2 -4.32 -10.03 -7.11
CA ALA A 2 -5.24 -8.90 -7.25
C ALA A 2 -6.25 -8.86 -6.09
N ILE A 3 -6.53 -7.65 -5.57
CA ILE A 3 -7.66 -7.42 -4.66
C ILE A 3 -8.88 -7.10 -5.53
N ASP A 4 -9.72 -8.11 -5.70
CA ASP A 4 -10.84 -8.16 -6.64
C ASP A 4 -12.21 -8.19 -5.95
N SER A 5 -12.25 -8.21 -4.62
CA SER A 5 -13.50 -8.23 -3.86
C SER A 5 -13.43 -7.33 -2.63
N PRO A 6 -14.57 -6.73 -2.22
CA PRO A 6 -14.68 -5.96 -0.98
C PRO A 6 -14.25 -6.77 0.26
N PHE A 7 -14.47 -8.09 0.27
CA PHE A 7 -14.05 -8.93 1.38
C PHE A 7 -12.52 -9.05 1.47
N LYS A 8 -11.82 -9.31 0.35
CA LYS A 8 -10.34 -9.29 0.35
C LYS A 8 -9.79 -7.95 0.80
N GLU A 9 -10.40 -6.85 0.34
CA GLU A 9 -10.03 -5.50 0.79
C GLU A 9 -10.25 -5.34 2.30
N ALA A 10 -11.34 -5.86 2.85
CA ALA A 10 -11.62 -5.83 4.29
C ALA A 10 -10.55 -6.57 5.11
N VAL A 11 -10.07 -7.71 4.61
CA VAL A 11 -8.97 -8.45 5.24
C VAL A 11 -7.70 -7.60 5.22
N LEU A 12 -7.38 -6.95 4.09
CA LEU A 12 -6.22 -6.04 4.03
C LEU A 12 -6.37 -4.86 5.00
N VAL A 13 -7.55 -4.22 5.06
CA VAL A 13 -7.85 -3.12 5.99
C VAL A 13 -7.61 -3.55 7.44
N GLY A 14 -8.18 -4.69 7.86
CA GLY A 14 -7.96 -5.22 9.21
C GLY A 14 -6.49 -5.50 9.49
N THR A 15 -5.77 -6.06 8.50
CA THR A 15 -4.33 -6.34 8.62
C THR A 15 -3.50 -5.08 8.80
N ILE A 16 -3.80 -4.02 8.03
CA ILE A 16 -3.13 -2.72 8.13
C ILE A 16 -3.39 -2.08 9.49
N VAL A 17 -4.65 -2.00 9.93
CA VAL A 17 -4.98 -1.41 11.23
C VAL A 17 -4.28 -2.17 12.36
N ARG A 18 -4.27 -3.51 12.31
CA ARG A 18 -3.51 -4.34 13.25
C ARG A 18 -2.02 -4.05 13.20
N ALA A 19 -1.42 -3.96 12.02
CA ALA A 19 0.01 -3.68 11.87
C ALA A 19 0.38 -2.32 12.48
N PHE A 20 -0.39 -1.27 12.20
CA PHE A 20 -0.15 0.07 12.75
C PHE A 20 -0.37 0.17 14.27
N HIS A 21 -1.17 -0.72 14.85
CA HIS A 21 -1.39 -0.82 16.30
C HIS A 21 -0.38 -1.71 17.02
N ALA A 22 0.44 -2.48 16.30
CA ALA A 22 1.54 -3.20 16.90
C ALA A 22 2.43 -2.20 17.67
N ASP A 23 2.78 -2.55 18.91
CA ASP A 23 3.62 -1.74 19.81
C ASP A 23 2.98 -0.44 20.35
N GLY A 24 1.66 -0.45 20.58
CA GLY A 24 0.96 0.66 21.25
C GLY A 24 0.62 1.82 20.32
N GLY A 25 0.42 1.52 19.02
CA GLY A 25 0.10 2.50 18.00
C GLY A 25 -1.23 3.24 18.23
N GLN A 26 -1.35 4.39 17.56
CA GLN A 26 -2.52 5.26 17.65
C GLN A 26 -3.60 4.85 16.64
N PRO A 27 -4.88 5.22 16.87
CA PRO A 27 -5.94 5.07 15.88
C PRO A 27 -5.53 5.55 14.49
N LEU A 28 -5.69 4.69 13.48
CA LEU A 28 -5.32 5.03 12.12
C LEU A 28 -6.44 5.84 11.48
N GLY A 29 -6.21 7.14 11.28
CA GLY A 29 -7.17 8.04 10.64
C GLY A 29 -7.55 7.59 9.22
N ASN A 30 -8.78 7.89 8.79
CA ASN A 30 -9.32 7.44 7.49
C ASN A 30 -8.46 7.85 6.29
N PHE A 31 -7.91 9.06 6.32
CA PHE A 31 -7.00 9.55 5.30
C PHE A 31 -5.78 8.63 5.14
N ARG A 32 -5.11 8.31 6.26
CA ARG A 32 -3.94 7.41 6.24
C ARG A 32 -4.33 5.99 5.90
N LEU A 33 -5.48 5.51 6.37
CA LEU A 33 -5.97 4.16 6.05
C LEU A 33 -6.19 3.98 4.55
N GLN A 34 -6.85 4.92 3.87
CA GLN A 34 -7.05 4.85 2.42
C GLN A 34 -5.72 4.83 1.66
N LYS A 35 -4.77 5.68 2.04
CA LYS A 35 -3.43 5.71 1.44
C LYS A 35 -2.63 4.44 1.78
N ALA A 36 -2.80 3.90 2.98
CA ALA A 36 -2.15 2.65 3.39
C ALA A 36 -2.64 1.46 2.57
N VAL A 37 -3.94 1.36 2.31
CA VAL A 37 -4.49 0.33 1.41
C VAL A 37 -3.95 0.52 -0.01
N TYR A 38 -3.91 1.76 -0.53
CA TYR A 38 -3.30 2.06 -1.83
C TYR A 38 -1.85 1.56 -1.91
N PHE A 39 -1.00 1.94 -0.95
CA PHE A 39 0.42 1.58 -0.96
C PHE A 39 0.67 0.09 -0.72
N ALA A 40 -0.14 -0.58 0.10
CA ALA A 40 -0.04 -2.03 0.29
C ALA A 40 -0.34 -2.77 -1.01
N ARG A 41 -1.36 -2.34 -1.76
CA ARG A 41 -1.69 -2.92 -3.07
C ARG A 41 -0.57 -2.69 -4.07
N ARG A 42 -0.05 -1.46 -4.09
CA ARG A 42 1.05 -1.05 -4.96
C ARG A 42 2.34 -1.83 -4.68
N SER A 43 2.64 -2.15 -3.41
CA SER A 43 3.79 -2.99 -3.05
C SER A 43 3.58 -4.46 -3.41
N MET A 44 2.35 -4.95 -3.47
CA MET A 44 2.04 -6.30 -3.98
C MET A 44 2.05 -6.42 -5.52
N GLY A 45 2.60 -5.42 -6.20
CA GLY A 45 2.72 -5.40 -7.66
C GLY A 45 1.48 -4.94 -8.41
N GLU A 46 0.44 -4.45 -7.72
CA GLU A 46 -0.75 -3.96 -8.39
C GLU A 46 -0.49 -2.59 -9.06
N ARG A 47 -0.73 -2.53 -10.38
CA ARG A 47 -0.56 -1.33 -11.22
C ARG A 47 -1.82 -0.93 -12.00
N ALA A 48 -2.86 -1.76 -11.97
CA ALA A 48 -4.06 -1.56 -12.77
C ALA A 48 -4.88 -0.37 -12.24
N LEU A 49 -5.19 0.61 -13.09
CA LEU A 49 -5.93 1.82 -12.72
C LEU A 49 -7.45 1.66 -12.74
N GLU A 50 -7.96 0.56 -13.31
CA GLU A 50 -9.40 0.35 -13.58
C GLU A 50 -10.26 0.30 -12.31
N GLN A 51 -9.64 0.19 -11.15
CA GLN A 51 -10.35 0.30 -9.89
C GLN A 51 -10.54 1.78 -9.56
N GLN A 52 -11.74 2.34 -9.78
CA GLN A 52 -12.13 3.70 -9.34
C GLN A 52 -11.70 4.02 -7.90
N TYR A 53 -11.53 2.98 -7.08
CA TYR A 53 -10.93 3.04 -5.76
C TYR A 53 -9.49 3.59 -5.74
N LEU A 54 -8.58 3.15 -6.61
CA LEU A 54 -7.18 3.61 -6.63
C LEU A 54 -7.09 5.10 -6.99
N ARG A 55 -7.92 5.57 -7.92
CA ARG A 55 -8.05 6.99 -8.24
C ARG A 55 -8.57 7.81 -7.06
N LYS A 56 -9.53 7.29 -6.28
CA LYS A 56 -10.04 7.97 -5.09
C LYS A 56 -9.10 7.90 -3.89
N ALA A 57 -8.39 6.78 -3.74
CA ALA A 57 -7.41 6.57 -2.69
C ALA A 57 -6.12 7.38 -2.96
N ALA A 58 -5.73 7.58 -4.22
CA ALA A 58 -4.62 8.45 -4.62
C ALA A 58 -5.03 9.92 -4.78
N GLY A 59 -6.26 10.17 -5.21
CA GLY A 59 -6.84 11.48 -5.47
C GLY A 59 -7.21 12.29 -4.22
N PRO A 60 -8.06 13.31 -4.37
CA PRO A 60 -8.59 14.08 -3.25
C PRO A 60 -9.35 13.14 -2.30
N TYR A 61 -9.14 13.29 -0.99
CA TYR A 61 -9.89 12.53 0.01
C TYR A 61 -11.39 12.66 -0.26
N ASN A 62 -12.07 11.55 -0.52
CA ASN A 62 -13.52 11.52 -0.64
C ASN A 62 -14.12 11.00 0.67
N PRO A 63 -14.75 11.87 1.49
CA PRO A 63 -15.33 11.48 2.78
C PRO A 63 -16.42 10.40 2.66
N SER A 64 -17.10 10.30 1.51
CA SER A 64 -18.13 9.29 1.27
C SER A 64 -17.59 7.85 1.28
N MET A 65 -16.28 7.66 1.09
CA MET A 65 -15.65 6.34 1.12
C MET A 65 -15.34 5.83 2.53
N ARG A 66 -15.56 6.64 3.56
CA ARG A 66 -15.26 6.31 4.96
C ARG A 66 -15.94 5.01 5.45
N TYR A 67 -17.06 4.64 4.83
CA TYR A 67 -17.85 3.45 5.17
C TYR A 67 -18.24 2.63 3.93
N SER A 68 -17.36 2.56 2.94
CA SER A 68 -17.59 1.76 1.73
C SER A 68 -16.57 0.64 1.57
N GLY A 69 -16.88 -0.33 0.70
CA GLY A 69 -15.94 -1.39 0.31
C GLY A 69 -15.43 -2.19 1.50
N GLY A 70 -14.12 -2.44 1.54
CA GLY A 70 -13.48 -3.21 2.59
C GLY A 70 -13.61 -2.63 4.00
N VAL A 71 -13.62 -1.29 4.16
CA VAL A 71 -13.73 -0.66 5.49
C VAL A 71 -15.08 -0.98 6.14
N LYS A 72 -16.17 -0.95 5.37
CA LYS A 72 -17.51 -1.30 5.86
C LYS A 72 -17.56 -2.73 6.37
N ILE A 73 -17.07 -3.67 5.58
CA ILE A 73 -17.07 -5.09 5.93
C ILE A 73 -16.17 -5.34 7.16
N ALA A 74 -15.02 -4.69 7.25
CA ALA A 74 -14.12 -4.83 8.40
C ALA A 74 -14.76 -4.31 9.71
N LEU A 75 -15.57 -3.25 9.64
CA LEU A 75 -16.37 -2.75 10.77
C LEU A 75 -17.50 -3.74 11.12
N GLU A 76 -18.26 -4.22 10.13
CA GLU A 76 -19.35 -5.20 10.33
C GLU A 76 -18.86 -6.51 10.94
N LYS A 77 -17.65 -6.94 10.57
CA LYS A 77 -16.97 -8.12 11.10
C LYS A 77 -16.29 -7.87 12.45
N ASN A 78 -16.31 -6.64 12.98
CA ASN A 78 -15.62 -6.25 14.20
C ASN A 78 -14.11 -6.56 14.18
N TRP A 79 -13.51 -6.53 12.99
CA TRP A 79 -12.05 -6.64 12.79
C TRP A 79 -11.37 -5.30 13.08
N ILE A 80 -12.08 -4.20 12.82
CA ILE A 80 -11.70 -2.85 13.22
C ILE A 80 -12.86 -2.18 13.93
N VAL A 81 -12.57 -1.20 14.78
CA VAL A 81 -13.57 -0.37 15.46
C VAL A 81 -13.20 1.11 15.35
N PRO A 82 -14.19 2.02 15.34
CA PRO A 82 -13.91 3.45 15.46
C PRO A 82 -13.20 3.73 16.78
N ALA A 83 -12.16 4.54 16.73
CA ALA A 83 -11.41 4.98 17.90
C ALA A 83 -10.99 6.44 17.74
N THR A 84 -10.80 7.15 18.84
CA THR A 84 -10.40 8.56 18.83
C THR A 84 -9.25 8.75 19.80
N ASP A 85 -8.25 9.53 19.38
CA ASP A 85 -7.17 9.99 20.25
C ASP A 85 -7.00 11.51 20.18
N LYS A 86 -5.88 12.02 20.72
CA LYS A 86 -5.55 13.45 20.70
C LYS A 86 -5.33 14.05 19.31
N TYR A 87 -5.12 13.21 18.28
CA TYR A 87 -4.95 13.62 16.88
C TYR A 87 -6.24 13.45 16.06
N GLY A 88 -7.30 12.88 16.66
CA GLY A 88 -8.65 12.84 16.10
C GLY A 88 -9.19 11.43 15.88
N PRO A 89 -10.27 11.30 15.09
CA PRO A 89 -10.93 10.01 14.87
C PRO A 89 -10.17 9.14 13.84
N GLY A 90 -10.13 7.84 14.12
CA GLY A 90 -9.55 6.81 13.27
C GLY A 90 -10.12 5.43 13.58
N HIS A 91 -9.33 4.40 13.30
CA HIS A 91 -9.69 3.00 13.56
C HIS A 91 -8.63 2.30 14.39
N ALA A 92 -9.08 1.41 15.26
CA ALA A 92 -8.25 0.51 16.06
C ALA A 92 -8.66 -0.95 15.80
N PRO A 93 -7.83 -1.95 16.16
CA PRO A 93 -8.20 -3.35 16.07
C PRO A 93 -9.45 -3.64 16.89
N GLY A 94 -10.41 -4.32 16.26
CA GLY A 94 -11.62 -4.79 16.93
C GLY A 94 -11.40 -6.14 17.62
N ALA A 95 -12.37 -6.55 18.45
CA ALA A 95 -12.26 -7.76 19.26
C ALA A 95 -12.16 -9.05 18.42
N ALA A 96 -12.68 -9.03 17.18
CA ALA A 96 -12.70 -10.18 16.28
C ALA A 96 -11.55 -10.17 15.25
N ILE A 97 -10.56 -9.29 15.37
CA ILE A 97 -9.44 -9.22 14.39
C ILE A 97 -8.68 -10.55 14.24
N SER A 98 -8.67 -11.37 15.29
CA SER A 98 -8.07 -12.72 15.26
C SER A 98 -8.78 -13.65 14.29
N ASP A 99 -10.08 -13.46 14.04
CA ASP A 99 -10.87 -14.27 13.10
C ASP A 99 -10.45 -14.04 11.64
N ALA A 100 -9.78 -12.94 11.36
CA ALA A 100 -9.21 -12.67 10.04
C ALA A 100 -7.91 -13.46 9.79
N LYS A 101 -7.30 -14.10 10.80
CA LYS A 101 -5.95 -14.68 10.71
C LYS A 101 -5.77 -15.65 9.54
N GLU A 102 -6.69 -16.60 9.37
CA GLU A 102 -6.64 -17.57 8.27
C GLU A 102 -6.67 -16.89 6.90
N TRP A 103 -7.47 -15.82 6.75
CA TRP A 103 -7.54 -15.04 5.52
C TRP A 103 -6.29 -14.22 5.27
N ILE A 104 -5.68 -13.70 6.33
CA ILE A 104 -4.45 -12.91 6.25
C ILE A 104 -3.27 -13.77 5.80
N GLU A 105 -3.20 -15.00 6.31
CA GLU A 105 -2.23 -16.00 5.87
C GLU A 105 -2.50 -16.42 4.42
N LYS A 106 -3.76 -16.76 4.10
CA LYS A 106 -4.19 -17.15 2.75
C LYS A 106 -3.88 -16.11 1.69
N TYR A 107 -4.07 -14.82 1.98
CA TYR A 107 -3.81 -13.73 1.05
C TYR A 107 -2.41 -13.12 1.20
N GLN A 108 -1.62 -13.58 2.17
CA GLN A 108 -0.25 -13.13 2.43
C GLN A 108 -0.13 -11.61 2.69
N PHE A 109 -1.17 -10.99 3.26
CA PHE A 109 -1.20 -9.53 3.45
C PHE A 109 -0.35 -9.01 4.62
N ALA A 110 0.16 -9.90 5.47
CA ALA A 110 0.97 -9.52 6.62
C ALA A 110 2.23 -8.72 6.22
N GLN A 111 2.93 -9.16 5.17
CA GLN A 111 4.16 -8.50 4.70
C GLN A 111 3.86 -7.12 4.11
N ALA A 112 2.84 -6.99 3.27
CA ALA A 112 2.44 -5.72 2.68
C ALA A 112 1.99 -4.70 3.75
N ALA A 113 1.20 -5.13 4.73
CA ALA A 113 0.76 -4.28 5.84
C ALA A 113 1.94 -3.81 6.72
N ALA A 114 2.88 -4.71 7.04
CA ALA A 114 4.10 -4.39 7.78
C ALA A 114 4.97 -3.39 6.99
N TRP A 115 5.14 -3.61 5.68
CA TRP A 115 5.90 -2.72 4.81
C TRP A 115 5.32 -1.30 4.81
N VAL A 116 4.00 -1.14 4.65
CA VAL A 116 3.35 0.18 4.69
C VAL A 116 3.55 0.85 6.05
N ARG A 117 3.37 0.10 7.14
CA ARG A 117 3.63 0.63 8.49
C ARG A 117 5.06 1.13 8.61
N ASP A 118 6.04 0.31 8.26
CA ASP A 118 7.44 0.63 8.52
C ASP A 118 7.95 1.77 7.65
N LYS A 119 7.49 1.85 6.40
CA LYS A 119 7.89 2.92 5.47
C LYS A 119 7.16 4.24 5.75
N PHE A 120 5.94 4.22 6.31
CA PHE A 120 5.11 5.42 6.35
C PHE A 120 4.65 5.89 7.75
N LYS A 121 4.76 5.10 8.83
CA LYS A 121 4.19 5.46 10.15
C LYS A 121 4.61 6.83 10.68
N PHE A 122 5.82 7.26 10.37
CA PHE A 122 6.38 8.55 10.81
C PHE A 122 6.25 9.68 9.79
N LYS A 123 5.70 9.41 8.60
CA LYS A 123 5.51 10.45 7.56
C LYS A 123 4.29 11.32 7.89
N GLN A 124 4.42 12.61 7.61
CA GLN A 124 3.33 13.57 7.73
C GLN A 124 2.26 13.34 6.65
N ASN A 125 1.03 13.79 6.91
CA ASN A 125 -0.09 13.55 6.00
C ASN A 125 0.16 14.10 4.59
N ASP A 126 0.78 15.27 4.47
CA ASP A 126 1.07 15.85 3.16
C ASP A 126 2.06 15.00 2.36
N VAL A 127 3.00 14.32 3.02
CA VAL A 127 3.92 13.38 2.37
C VAL A 127 3.17 12.14 1.87
N TRP A 128 2.25 11.59 2.69
CA TRP A 128 1.38 10.48 2.24
C TRP A 128 0.58 10.85 0.99
N GLU A 129 0.03 12.05 0.95
CA GLU A 129 -0.77 12.51 -0.19
C GLU A 129 0.08 12.87 -1.40
N LEU A 130 1.24 13.51 -1.21
CA LEU A 130 2.21 13.80 -2.27
C LEU A 130 2.62 12.52 -2.99
N LEU A 131 3.12 11.52 -2.24
CA LEU A 131 3.60 10.27 -2.81
C LEU A 131 2.48 9.52 -3.54
N ALA A 132 1.28 9.45 -2.95
CA ALA A 132 0.16 8.74 -3.60
C ALA A 132 -0.33 9.47 -4.86
N THR A 133 -0.33 10.80 -4.84
CA THR A 133 -0.71 11.62 -6.00
C THR A 133 0.28 11.43 -7.14
N VAL A 134 1.59 11.51 -6.84
CA VAL A 134 2.65 11.35 -7.84
C VAL A 134 2.68 9.92 -8.38
N ASP A 135 2.67 8.89 -7.53
CA ASP A 135 2.69 7.48 -7.98
C ASP A 135 1.50 7.15 -8.89
N TYR A 136 0.30 7.61 -8.54
CA TYR A 136 -0.87 7.38 -9.39
C TYR A 136 -0.76 8.08 -10.73
N ALA A 137 -0.30 9.34 -10.76
CA ALA A 137 -0.11 10.06 -12.01
C ALA A 137 0.95 9.38 -12.90
N MET A 138 2.03 8.83 -12.30
CA MET A 138 3.02 8.02 -13.02
C MET A 138 2.38 6.78 -13.65
N LEU A 139 1.61 6.02 -12.88
CA LEU A 139 0.90 4.83 -13.38
C LEU A 139 -0.10 5.18 -14.49
N ALA A 140 -0.79 6.33 -14.36
CA ALA A 140 -1.72 6.84 -15.36
C ALA A 140 -1.05 7.14 -16.70
N LEU A 141 0.10 7.80 -16.67
CA LEU A 141 0.89 8.08 -17.86
C LEU A 141 1.42 6.78 -18.49
N GLU A 142 2.00 5.89 -17.70
CA GLU A 142 2.49 4.59 -18.20
C GLU A 142 1.37 3.76 -18.86
N HIS A 143 0.17 3.75 -18.27
CA HIS A 143 -0.99 3.05 -18.85
C HIS A 143 -1.45 3.68 -20.17
N GLN A 144 -1.22 4.99 -20.37
CA GLN A 144 -1.47 5.69 -21.63
C GLN A 144 -0.35 5.48 -22.66
N GLY A 145 0.75 4.82 -22.28
CA GLY A 145 1.94 4.64 -23.11
C GLY A 145 2.93 5.81 -23.03
N ASP A 146 2.71 6.75 -22.11
CA ASP A 146 3.55 7.92 -21.92
C ASP A 146 4.65 7.68 -20.88
N MET A 147 5.79 8.34 -21.08
CA MET A 147 6.89 8.33 -20.12
C MET A 147 6.54 9.21 -18.90
N PRO A 148 6.60 8.68 -17.66
CA PRO A 148 6.30 9.45 -16.45
C PRO A 148 7.49 10.33 -16.05
N THR A 149 7.68 11.45 -16.76
CA THR A 149 8.67 12.50 -16.37
C THR A 149 8.04 13.50 -15.41
N PRO A 150 8.84 14.29 -14.65
CA PRO A 150 8.27 15.31 -13.76
C PRO A 150 7.35 16.30 -14.46
N ALA A 151 7.73 16.74 -15.66
CA ALA A 151 6.91 17.63 -16.48
C ALA A 151 5.59 16.97 -16.90
N ASN A 152 5.62 15.73 -17.38
CA ASN A 152 4.42 15.00 -17.79
C ASN A 152 3.49 14.72 -16.61
N VAL A 153 4.04 14.35 -15.45
CA VAL A 153 3.27 14.16 -14.21
C VAL A 153 2.64 15.46 -13.76
N PHE A 154 3.37 16.57 -13.81
CA PHE A 154 2.84 17.89 -13.47
C PHE A 154 1.68 18.28 -14.39
N GLU A 155 1.86 18.13 -15.71
CA GLU A 155 0.83 18.43 -16.71
C GLU A 155 -0.38 17.51 -16.59
N TYR A 156 -0.20 16.21 -16.31
CA TYR A 156 -1.29 15.29 -16.03
C TYR A 156 -2.16 15.78 -14.86
N ILE A 157 -1.53 16.15 -13.74
CA ILE A 157 -2.23 16.66 -12.55
C ILE A 157 -2.92 18.00 -12.85
N ARG A 158 -2.27 18.88 -13.63
CA ARG A 158 -2.78 20.20 -13.99
C ARG A 158 -4.03 20.13 -14.86
N ASN A 159 -4.09 19.17 -15.78
CA ASN A 159 -5.18 19.01 -16.74
C ASN A 159 -6.41 18.29 -16.16
N ASP A 160 -6.29 17.69 -14.99
CA ASP A 160 -7.37 17.03 -14.28
C ASP A 160 -8.06 17.97 -13.29
N VAL A 161 -9.32 18.33 -13.54
CA VAL A 161 -10.07 19.32 -12.74
C VAL A 161 -10.17 18.93 -11.26
N GLU A 162 -10.27 17.63 -10.95
CA GLU A 162 -10.37 17.15 -9.57
C GLU A 162 -9.01 17.21 -8.86
N TRP A 163 -7.90 17.07 -9.59
CA TRP A 163 -6.55 16.97 -9.02
C TRP A 163 -5.78 18.28 -9.07
N ARG A 164 -6.11 19.19 -9.98
CA ARG A 164 -5.50 20.51 -10.13
C ARG A 164 -5.38 21.29 -8.81
N PRO A 165 -6.37 21.28 -7.88
CA PRO A 165 -6.22 21.95 -6.58
C PRO A 165 -5.05 21.42 -5.71
N LYS A 166 -4.58 20.19 -5.96
CA LYS A 166 -3.42 19.61 -5.25
C LYS A 166 -2.12 20.33 -5.57
N ILE A 167 -2.01 21.02 -6.71
CA ILE A 167 -0.81 21.78 -7.08
C ILE A 167 -0.51 22.82 -6.01
N GLU A 168 -1.50 23.61 -5.64
CA GLU A 168 -1.35 24.61 -4.58
C GLU A 168 -1.19 23.96 -3.20
N LYS A 169 -2.07 23.02 -2.87
CA LYS A 169 -2.10 22.36 -1.55
C LYS A 169 -0.79 21.66 -1.19
N LEU A 170 -0.19 20.94 -2.13
CA LEU A 170 1.03 20.15 -1.92
C LEU A 170 2.29 20.89 -2.40
N HIS A 171 2.15 22.16 -2.82
CA HIS A 171 3.22 22.95 -3.41
C HIS A 171 3.94 22.20 -4.55
N LEU A 172 3.15 21.59 -5.45
CA LEU A 172 3.71 20.81 -6.54
C LEU A 172 4.48 21.72 -7.51
N SER A 173 5.65 21.24 -7.88
CA SER A 173 6.52 21.76 -8.92
C SER A 173 7.24 20.56 -9.54
N GLU A 174 7.85 20.72 -10.71
CA GLU A 174 8.65 19.65 -11.31
C GLU A 174 9.75 19.17 -10.35
N ALA A 175 10.38 20.07 -9.59
CA ALA A 175 11.38 19.70 -8.59
C ALA A 175 10.79 18.88 -7.43
N ALA A 176 9.62 19.28 -6.90
CA ALA A 176 8.93 18.52 -5.86
C ALA A 176 8.49 17.13 -6.37
N ILE A 177 8.03 17.04 -7.61
CA ILE A 177 7.64 15.78 -8.25
C ILE A 177 8.87 14.90 -8.48
N GLN A 178 9.99 15.44 -8.97
CA GLN A 178 11.23 14.70 -9.14
C GLN A 178 11.70 14.06 -7.82
N ASN A 179 11.65 14.81 -6.72
CA ASN A 179 11.99 14.30 -5.40
C ASN A 179 11.03 13.17 -4.95
N ALA A 180 9.71 13.36 -5.16
CA ALA A 180 8.72 12.33 -4.86
C ALA A 180 8.91 11.07 -5.72
N MET A 181 9.23 11.21 -7.01
CA MET A 181 9.53 10.10 -7.91
C MET A 181 10.76 9.31 -7.43
N ALA A 182 11.84 9.99 -7.02
CA ALA A 182 13.03 9.35 -6.48
C ALA A 182 12.72 8.58 -5.18
N GLU A 183 11.90 9.16 -4.31
CA GLU A 183 11.44 8.48 -3.09
C GLU A 183 10.58 7.25 -3.40
N LEU A 184 9.63 7.36 -4.34
CA LEU A 184 8.80 6.25 -4.79
C LEU A 184 9.64 5.12 -5.41
N GLN A 185 10.66 5.47 -6.20
CA GLN A 185 11.59 4.49 -6.74
C GLN A 185 12.32 3.76 -5.62
N SER A 186 12.85 4.46 -4.62
CA SER A 186 13.48 3.85 -3.44
C SER A 186 12.52 2.93 -2.69
N LEU A 187 11.27 3.37 -2.46
CA LEU A 187 10.24 2.59 -1.78
C LEU A 187 9.94 1.26 -2.47
N PHE A 188 9.86 1.25 -3.81
CA PHE A 188 9.48 0.04 -4.56
C PHE A 188 10.65 -0.80 -5.08
N VAL A 189 11.87 -0.26 -5.15
CA VAL A 189 13.10 -1.04 -5.39
C VAL A 189 13.37 -1.99 -4.23
N ASP A 190 13.17 -1.53 -2.99
CA ASP A 190 13.30 -2.36 -1.78
C ASP A 190 12.36 -3.58 -1.80
N VAL A 191 11.19 -3.46 -2.44
CA VAL A 191 10.21 -4.55 -2.53
C VAL A 191 10.73 -5.67 -3.45
N GLY A 192 11.31 -5.33 -4.60
CA GLY A 192 11.84 -6.31 -5.55
C GLY A 192 13.08 -7.06 -5.04
N ALA A 193 13.85 -6.46 -4.12
CA ALA A 193 14.96 -7.15 -3.45
C ALA A 193 14.47 -8.20 -2.44
N THR A 194 13.37 -7.96 -1.73
CA THR A 194 12.77 -8.95 -0.81
C THR A 194 12.18 -10.17 -1.52
N ASP A 195 11.69 -10.02 -2.75
CA ASP A 195 11.21 -11.15 -3.56
C ASP A 195 12.37 -12.01 -4.11
N ALA A 196 13.52 -11.39 -4.40
CA ALA A 196 14.73 -12.10 -4.80
C ALA A 196 15.31 -12.96 -3.65
N TRP A 197 15.32 -12.46 -2.42
CA TRP A 197 15.80 -13.24 -1.25
C TRP A 197 14.87 -14.41 -0.86
N ASN A 198 13.57 -14.32 -1.16
CA ASN A 198 12.61 -15.40 -0.89
C ASN A 198 12.52 -16.45 -2.02
N SER A 199 13.14 -16.19 -3.19
CA SER A 199 13.17 -17.13 -4.32
C SER A 199 14.45 -17.98 -4.38
N GLU A 200 15.47 -17.67 -3.57
CA GLU A 200 16.68 -18.51 -3.40
C GLU A 200 16.55 -19.53 -2.25
N GLY A 201 15.33 -20.00 -2.00
CA GLY A 201 15.00 -20.92 -0.92
C GLY A 201 14.80 -22.38 -1.33
N THR A 202 15.48 -22.93 -2.36
CA THR A 202 15.65 -24.39 -2.53
C THR A 202 16.84 -24.70 -3.44
N ASN A 203 17.91 -25.28 -2.89
CA ASN A 203 18.59 -26.48 -3.41
C ASN A 203 19.95 -26.70 -2.72
N GLY A 204 19.96 -27.63 -1.77
CA GLY A 204 21.16 -28.12 -1.12
C GLY A 204 20.91 -29.47 -0.45
N ALA A 205 20.23 -30.37 -1.17
CA ALA A 205 20.13 -31.77 -0.77
C ALA A 205 21.54 -32.39 -0.86
N TRP A 206 22.14 -32.63 0.30
CA TRP A 206 23.30 -33.50 0.44
C TRP A 206 22.85 -34.95 0.22
N ASP A 207 23.08 -35.50 -0.97
CA ASP A 207 23.13 -36.96 -1.20
C ASP A 207 24.53 -37.33 -1.71
N GLY A 208 25.38 -37.73 -0.77
CA GLY A 208 26.72 -38.25 -1.04
C GLY A 208 26.71 -39.77 -1.06
N ARG A 209 26.19 -40.38 -2.14
CA ARG A 209 26.45 -41.80 -2.44
C ARG A 209 27.93 -41.99 -2.79
N ARG A 210 28.65 -42.73 -1.96
CA ARG A 210 29.89 -43.43 -2.33
C ARG A 210 29.55 -44.87 -2.72
N SER A 211 29.88 -45.25 -3.96
CA SER A 211 30.28 -46.63 -4.27
C SER A 211 31.02 -46.71 -5.61
N SER A 212 31.97 -47.65 -5.66
CA SER A 212 32.88 -48.07 -6.74
C SER A 212 34.17 -47.25 -6.86
N GLY A 213 35.37 -47.85 -6.89
CA GLY A 213 35.73 -49.27 -6.89
C GLY A 213 37.23 -49.47 -6.60
N GLU A 214 37.56 -50.71 -6.30
CA GLU A 214 38.91 -51.26 -6.13
C GLU A 214 39.77 -51.07 -7.38
N THR A 215 41.07 -50.81 -7.18
CA THR A 215 42.16 -51.47 -7.93
C THR A 215 43.49 -51.32 -7.17
N TYR A 216 44.13 -52.47 -6.95
CA TYR A 216 45.48 -52.79 -6.45
C TYR A 216 45.78 -52.63 -4.95
#